data_AF-A0A439YJA5-F1
#
_entry.id   AF-A0A439YJA5-F1
#
_cell.length_a   1.000
_cell.length_b   1.000
_cell.length_c   1.000
_cell.angle_alpha   90.00
_cell.angle_beta   90.00
_cell.angle_gamma   90.00
#
_symmetry.space_group_name_H-M   'P 1'
#
loop_
_entity.id
_entity.type
_entity.pdbx_description
1 polymer ?
#
loop_
_entity_poly.entity_id
_entity_poly.type
_entity_poly.pdbx_seq_one_letter_code
_entity_poly.pdbx_strand_id
1 'polypeptide(L)'
;MSDLDLSSNFYVEWSANGDLKSGRIFHIERNASGGSLSTPVARFFMTNARIPAEGFFPHQRLDCFVSNTEFVSKPEQLARDLFKALSSRNLIDEPTWLGWHVAEEQGGAAFGEVFDFD
;
A
#
# COMPACT_ATOMS: atom_id res chain seq x y z
N MET A 1 -1.37 -4.54 14.00
CA MET A 1 -1.89 -4.73 12.64
C MET A 1 -3.26 -4.09 12.61
N SER A 2 -3.52 -3.21 11.64
CA SER A 2 -4.77 -2.47 11.57
C SER A 2 -5.40 -2.65 10.20
N ASP A 3 -6.69 -2.92 10.18
CA ASP A 3 -7.42 -3.20 8.94
C ASP A 3 -8.21 -1.96 8.51
N LEU A 4 -8.18 -1.67 7.21
CA LEU A 4 -8.85 -0.53 6.59
C LEU A 4 -9.52 -0.99 5.29
N ASP A 5 -10.85 -0.90 5.24
CA ASP A 5 -11.61 -1.15 4.02
C ASP A 5 -11.41 0.00 3.02
N LEU A 6 -11.11 -0.34 1.76
CA LEU A 6 -11.04 0.61 0.64
C LEU A 6 -12.35 0.62 -0.15
N SER A 7 -12.95 -0.55 -0.31
CA SER A 7 -14.23 -0.76 -1.00
C SER A 7 -14.82 -2.13 -0.59
N SER A 8 -15.94 -2.55 -1.19
CA SER A 8 -16.54 -3.86 -0.90
C SER A 8 -15.60 -5.04 -1.15
N ASN A 9 -14.66 -4.89 -2.08
CA ASN A 9 -13.80 -5.97 -2.58
C ASN A 9 -12.32 -5.74 -2.24
N PHE A 10 -11.97 -4.65 -1.57
CA PHE A 10 -10.58 -4.35 -1.23
C PHE A 10 -10.44 -3.88 0.21
N TYR A 11 -9.46 -4.44 0.90
CA TYR A 11 -9.06 -4.00 2.23
C TYR A 11 -7.54 -3.96 2.36
N VAL A 12 -7.07 -3.30 3.41
CA VAL A 12 -5.66 -3.06 3.68
C VAL A 12 -5.29 -3.64 5.03
N GLU A 13 -4.17 -4.34 5.07
CA GLU A 13 -3.44 -4.63 6.30
C GLU A 13 -2.17 -3.79 6.32
N TRP A 14 -1.93 -3.04 7.40
CA TRP A 14 -0.77 -2.16 7.47
C TRP A 14 -0.13 -2.09 8.86
N SER A 15 1.10 -1.58 8.87
CA SER A 15 1.91 -1.35 10.06
C SER A 15 2.66 -0.02 9.97
N ALA A 16 2.94 0.55 11.13
CA ALA A 16 3.79 1.72 11.28
C ALA A 16 5.03 1.32 12.08
N ASN A 17 6.23 1.60 11.57
CA ASN A 17 7.47 1.48 12.31
C ASN A 17 8.30 2.75 12.13
N GLY A 18 8.31 3.60 13.17
CA GLY A 18 8.92 4.93 13.11
C GLY A 18 8.33 5.78 11.98
N ASP A 19 9.20 6.28 11.11
CA ASP A 19 8.83 7.16 9.99
C ASP A 19 8.34 6.40 8.73
N LEU A 20 8.45 5.06 8.73
CA LEU A 20 7.99 4.23 7.62
C LEU A 20 6.64 3.63 7.99
N LYS A 21 5.63 3.92 7.17
CA LYS A 21 4.33 3.23 7.22
C LYS A 21 4.18 2.44 5.93
N SER A 22 3.83 1.18 6.02
CA SER A 22 3.67 0.31 4.86
C SER A 22 2.64 -0.78 5.10
N GLY A 23 2.12 -1.33 4.01
CA GLY A 23 1.12 -2.37 4.10
C GLY A 23 0.86 -3.08 2.79
N ARG A 24 -0.09 -4.01 2.86
CA ARG A 24 -0.56 -4.82 1.74
C ARG A 24 -2.04 -4.54 1.52
N ILE A 25 -2.43 -4.51 0.25
CA ILE A 25 -3.83 -4.42 -0.17
C ILE A 25 -4.24 -5.79 -0.69
N PHE A 26 -5.41 -6.24 -0.25
CA PHE A 26 -5.99 -7.53 -0.63
C PHE A 26 -7.29 -7.31 -1.39
N HIS A 27 -7.48 -8.09 -2.45
CA HIS A 27 -8.79 -8.33 -3.01
C HIS A 27 -9.49 -9.42 -2.20
N ILE A 28 -10.74 -9.22 -1.82
CA ILE A 28 -11.54 -10.19 -1.06
C ILE A 28 -12.76 -10.63 -1.86
N GLU A 29 -12.88 -11.94 -2.02
CA GLU A 29 -14.08 -12.58 -2.54
C GLU A 29 -14.80 -13.29 -1.40
N ARG A 30 -16.12 -13.07 -1.28
CA ARG A 30 -16.96 -13.69 -0.24
C ARG A 30 -17.98 -14.60 -0.90
N ASN A 31 -18.13 -15.82 -0.40
CA ASN A 31 -19.16 -16.74 -0.88
C ASN A 31 -20.46 -16.59 -0.07
N ALA A 32 -21.57 -17.10 -0.62
CA ALA A 32 -22.90 -17.02 0.01
C ALA A 32 -23.00 -17.77 1.35
N SER A 33 -22.08 -18.71 1.61
CA SER A 33 -22.02 -19.49 2.85
C SER A 33 -21.18 -18.83 3.95
N GLY A 34 -20.68 -17.60 3.73
CA GLY A 34 -19.92 -16.83 4.71
C GLY A 34 -18.40 -17.05 4.71
N GLY A 35 -17.87 -17.86 3.77
CA GLY A 35 -16.44 -18.01 3.57
C GLY A 35 -15.85 -16.86 2.74
N SER A 36 -14.55 -16.59 2.90
CA SER A 36 -13.85 -15.57 2.11
C SER A 36 -12.46 -16.03 1.68
N LEU A 37 -12.03 -15.56 0.51
CA LEU A 37 -10.67 -15.72 -0.01
C LEU A 37 -10.06 -14.33 -0.19
N SER A 38 -8.89 -14.11 0.42
CA SER A 38 -8.12 -12.88 0.30
C SER A 38 -6.89 -13.11 -0.58
N THR A 39 -6.77 -12.34 -1.65
CA THR A 39 -5.63 -12.39 -2.57
C THR A 39 -4.84 -11.10 -2.46
N PRO A 40 -3.52 -11.12 -2.18
CA PRO A 40 -2.71 -9.91 -2.15
C PRO A 40 -2.59 -9.34 -3.58
N VAL A 41 -2.90 -8.06 -3.74
CA VAL A 41 -2.92 -7.40 -5.06
C VAL A 41 -1.98 -6.21 -5.17
N ALA A 42 -1.61 -5.60 -4.04
CA ALA A 42 -0.70 -4.47 -4.03
C ALA A 42 0.05 -4.35 -2.70
N ARG A 43 1.15 -3.59 -2.73
CA ARG A 43 1.87 -3.10 -1.55
C ARG A 43 1.89 -1.59 -1.61
N PHE A 44 1.88 -0.92 -0.46
CA PHE A 44 2.07 0.53 -0.44
C PHE A 44 3.10 0.95 0.60
N PHE A 45 3.70 2.11 0.35
CA PHE A 45 4.70 2.73 1.21
C PHE A 45 4.36 4.20 1.38
N MET A 46 4.38 4.64 2.62
CA MET A 46 4.28 6.04 3.00
C MET A 46 5.61 6.48 3.58
N THR A 47 6.17 7.54 3.00
CA THR A 47 7.43 8.13 3.44
C THR A 47 7.27 9.64 3.53
N ASN A 48 8.08 10.28 4.37
CA ASN A 48 8.22 11.74 4.32
C ASN A 48 9.32 12.06 3.31
N ALA A 49 9.09 13.01 2.41
CA ALA A 49 10.14 13.45 1.48
C ALA A 49 11.30 14.08 2.29
N ARG A 50 12.45 13.40 2.31
CA ARG A 50 13.62 13.80 3.14
C ARG A 50 14.65 14.65 2.41
N ILE A 51 14.56 14.80 1.09
CA ILE A 51 15.61 15.41 0.28
C ILE A 51 15.13 16.75 -0.30
N PRO A 52 15.73 17.89 0.08
CA PRO A 52 15.43 19.22 -0.48
C PRO A 52 15.87 19.41 -1.94
N ALA A 53 16.61 18.46 -2.52
CA ALA A 53 17.35 18.63 -3.77
C ALA A 53 16.47 18.81 -5.02
N GLU A 54 15.16 18.59 -4.91
CA GLU A 54 14.23 18.69 -6.04
C GLU A 54 13.31 19.93 -5.97
N GLY A 55 13.51 20.85 -5.01
CA GLY A 55 12.72 22.08 -4.93
C GLY A 55 11.25 21.87 -4.52
N PHE A 56 10.91 20.70 -3.97
CA PHE A 56 9.57 20.42 -3.45
C PHE A 56 9.39 20.97 -2.03
N PHE A 57 8.17 21.43 -1.74
CA PHE A 57 7.74 21.71 -0.36
C PHE A 57 7.83 20.43 0.48
N PRO A 58 8.05 20.52 1.81
CA PRO A 58 7.89 19.37 2.69
C PRO A 58 6.53 18.71 2.47
N HIS A 59 6.53 17.44 2.07
CA HIS A 59 5.31 16.68 1.74
C HIS A 59 5.49 15.21 2.09
N GLN A 60 4.38 14.50 2.25
CA GLN A 60 4.39 13.05 2.35
C GLN A 60 4.34 12.43 0.96
N ARG A 61 4.82 11.20 0.83
CA ARG A 61 4.74 10.43 -0.40
C ARG A 61 4.05 9.11 -0.11
N LEU A 62 2.99 8.83 -0.85
CA LEU A 62 2.28 7.55 -0.84
C LEU A 62 2.48 6.88 -2.19
N ASP A 63 3.23 5.78 -2.23
CA ASP A 63 3.38 4.95 -3.43
C ASP A 63 2.59 3.66 -3.29
N CYS A 64 1.74 3.36 -4.27
CA CYS A 64 1.00 2.10 -4.38
C CYS A 64 1.55 1.27 -5.55
N PHE A 65 2.06 0.07 -5.25
CA PHE A 65 2.62 -0.88 -6.21
C PHE A 65 1.65 -2.04 -6.40
N VAL A 66 0.96 -2.06 -7.53
CA VAL A 66 0.03 -3.13 -7.91
C VAL A 66 0.80 -4.26 -8.57
N SER A 67 0.68 -5.46 -7.99
CA SER A 67 1.34 -6.67 -8.48
C SER A 67 0.39 -7.67 -9.14
N ASN A 68 -0.93 -7.51 -8.96
CA ASN A 68 -1.93 -8.36 -9.59
C ASN A 68 -2.97 -7.52 -10.33
N THR A 69 -2.76 -7.36 -11.64
CA THR A 69 -3.65 -6.58 -12.52
C THR A 69 -4.91 -7.35 -12.96
N GLU A 70 -4.99 -8.65 -12.70
CA GLU A 70 -6.21 -9.44 -12.98
C GLU A 70 -7.36 -8.98 -12.07
N PHE A 71 -7.05 -8.73 -10.78
CA PHE A 71 -8.02 -8.19 -9.82
C PHE A 71 -8.06 -6.66 -9.82
N VAL A 72 -7.00 -5.98 -10.26
CA VAL A 72 -6.89 -4.52 -10.24
C VAL A 72 -6.77 -3.96 -11.65
N SER A 73 -7.93 -3.68 -12.26
CA SER A 73 -8.00 -3.11 -13.61
C SER A 73 -7.60 -1.64 -13.70
N LYS A 74 -7.61 -0.90 -12.58
CA LYS A 74 -7.29 0.53 -12.52
C LYS A 74 -6.38 0.85 -11.32
N PRO A 75 -5.04 0.68 -11.45
CA PRO A 75 -4.07 0.97 -10.39
C PRO A 75 -4.18 2.39 -9.82
N GLU A 76 -4.40 3.39 -10.68
CA GLU A 76 -4.59 4.77 -10.24
C GLU A 76 -5.81 4.91 -9.30
N GLN A 77 -6.93 4.26 -9.65
CA GLN A 77 -8.14 4.33 -8.84
C GLN A 77 -7.90 3.70 -7.46
N LEU A 78 -7.24 2.54 -7.42
CA LEU A 78 -6.88 1.87 -6.17
C LEU A 78 -6.00 2.76 -5.28
N ALA A 79 -5.02 3.45 -5.86
CA ALA A 79 -4.16 4.38 -5.13
C ALA A 79 -4.95 5.60 -4.59
N ARG A 80 -5.90 6.13 -5.36
CA ARG A 80 -6.78 7.23 -4.91
C ARG A 80 -7.71 6.78 -3.78
N ASP A 81 -8.24 5.57 -3.85
CA ASP A 81 -9.12 5.02 -2.81
C ASP A 81 -8.32 4.77 -1.52
N LEU A 82 -7.09 4.26 -1.64
CA LEU A 82 -6.14 4.16 -0.53
C LEU A 82 -5.88 5.52 0.12
N PHE A 83 -5.55 6.55 -0.67
CA PHE A 83 -5.30 7.90 -0.15
C PHE A 83 -6.50 8.44 0.63
N LYS A 84 -7.71 8.33 0.07
CA LYS A 84 -8.95 8.77 0.74
C LYS A 84 -9.20 8.00 2.04
N ALA A 85 -9.03 6.68 2.02
CA ALA A 85 -9.24 5.83 3.18
C ALA A 85 -8.25 6.19 4.32
N LEU A 86 -6.97 6.39 4.00
CA LEU A 86 -5.96 6.85 4.95
C LEU A 86 -6.26 8.27 5.48
N SER A 87 -6.61 9.20 4.59
CA SER A 87 -6.90 10.59 4.95
C SER A 87 -8.13 10.69 5.87
N SER A 88 -9.19 9.92 5.59
CA SER A 88 -10.39 9.87 6.44
C SER A 88 -10.14 9.38 7.87
N ARG A 89 -9.00 8.70 8.11
CA ARG A 89 -8.56 8.26 9.43
C ARG A 89 -7.43 9.13 10.00
N ASN A 90 -7.12 10.27 9.39
CA ASN A 90 -6.00 11.15 9.74
C ASN A 90 -4.65 10.41 9.79
N LEU A 91 -4.45 9.46 8.87
CA LEU A 91 -3.21 8.67 8.78
C LEU A 91 -2.21 9.25 7.79
N ILE A 92 -2.68 10.11 6.88
CA ILE A 92 -1.92 10.85 5.87
C ILE A 92 -2.54 12.23 5.70
N ASP A 93 -1.69 13.24 5.50
CA ASP A 93 -2.05 14.65 5.43
C ASP A 93 -1.54 15.30 4.13
N GLU A 94 -2.14 16.42 3.76
CA GLU A 94 -1.63 17.24 2.65
C GLU A 94 -0.53 18.22 3.13
N PRO A 95 0.48 18.54 2.29
CA PRO A 95 0.64 18.08 0.91
C PRO A 95 1.16 16.64 0.82
N THR A 96 0.63 15.88 -0.15
CA THR A 96 1.06 14.51 -0.45
C THR A 96 1.29 14.31 -1.95
N TRP A 97 2.39 13.65 -2.31
CA TRP A 97 2.58 13.06 -3.63
C TRP A 97 1.98 11.65 -3.65
N LEU A 98 1.00 11.42 -4.52
CA LEU A 98 0.41 10.10 -4.76
C LEU A 98 1.03 9.44 -5.99
N GLY A 99 1.83 8.39 -5.78
CA GLY A 99 2.37 7.54 -6.84
C GLY A 99 1.61 6.23 -6.98
N TRP A 100 1.43 5.76 -8.21
CA TRP A 100 0.89 4.44 -8.51
C TRP A 100 1.74 3.76 -9.57
N HIS A 101 1.98 2.47 -9.39
CA HIS A 101 2.89 1.67 -10.20
C HIS A 101 2.29 0.30 -10.44
N VAL A 102 2.57 -0.29 -11.60
CA VAL A 102 2.38 -1.73 -11.83
C VAL A 102 3.76 -2.36 -11.74
N ALA A 103 3.95 -3.29 -10.82
CA ALA A 103 5.25 -3.89 -10.54
C ALA A 103 5.09 -5.36 -10.17
N GLU A 104 5.88 -6.20 -10.84
CA GLU A 104 5.98 -7.63 -10.56
C GLU A 104 7.35 -7.94 -9.98
N GLU A 105 7.38 -8.71 -8.89
CA GLU A 105 8.62 -9.15 -8.26
C GLU A 105 9.30 -10.20 -9.15
N GLN A 106 10.49 -9.88 -9.68
CA GLN A 106 11.24 -10.78 -10.56
C GLN A 106 12.17 -11.73 -9.80
N GLY A 107 12.54 -11.38 -8.56
CA GLY A 107 13.44 -12.15 -7.72
C GLY A 107 14.12 -11.28 -6.67
N GLY A 108 14.86 -11.92 -5.77
CA GLY A 108 15.63 -11.26 -4.72
C GLY A 108 16.75 -12.16 -4.22
N ALA A 109 17.82 -11.56 -3.72
CA ALA A 109 18.93 -12.27 -3.11
C ALA A 109 19.31 -11.57 -1.79
N ALA A 110 19.53 -12.36 -0.75
CA ALA A 110 20.03 -11.84 0.51
C ALA A 110 21.53 -11.54 0.41
N PHE A 111 21.95 -10.37 0.89
CA PHE A 111 23.34 -10.02 1.10
C PHE A 111 23.53 -9.66 2.58
N GLY A 112 24.18 -10.54 3.34
CA GLY A 112 24.25 -10.49 4.81
C GLY A 112 23.14 -11.31 5.49
N GLU A 113 23.07 -11.22 6.83
CA GLU A 113 22.02 -11.86 7.63
C GLU A 113 20.74 -11.02 7.58
N VAL A 114 19.88 -11.33 6.61
CA VAL A 114 18.62 -10.59 6.35
C VAL A 114 17.42 -11.25 7.03
N PHE A 115 17.50 -12.56 7.29
CA PHE A 115 16.41 -13.33 7.90
C PHE A 115 16.83 -13.81 9.28
N ASP A 116 15.97 -13.57 10.25
CA ASP A 116 16.08 -14.08 11.61
C ASP A 116 15.07 -15.22 11.74
N PHE A 117 15.43 -16.39 11.21
CA PHE A 117 14.63 -17.62 11.32
C PHE A 117 15.02 -18.38 12.59
N ASP A 118 14.79 -17.76 13.75
CA ASP A 118 14.76 -18.45 15.04
C ASP A 118 13.43 -19.19 15.25
#